data_AF-A0A0A8ZG22-F1
#
_entry.id   AF-A0A0A8ZG22-F1
#
_cell.length_a   1.000
_cell.length_b   1.000
_cell.length_c   1.000
_cell.angle_alpha   90.00
_cell.angle_beta   90.00
_cell.angle_gamma   90.00
#
_symmetry.space_group_name_H-M   'P 1'
#
loop_
_entity.id
_entity.type
_entity.pdbx_description
1 polymer ?
#
loop_
_entity_poly.entity_id
_entity_poly.type
_entity_poly.pdbx_seq_one_letter_code
_entity_poly.pdbx_strand_id
1 'polypeptide(L)' 'MMTAITEKLQQLTVEMKRLGFAPSTDFVLHDVEEQEKDDILTVHSEKLAVALGLISTSLGTPL' A
#
# COMPACT_ATOMS: atom_id res chain seq x y z
N MET A 1 -3.90 -14.74 8.48
CA MET A 1 -2.57 -14.09 8.49
C MET A 1 -2.41 -13.17 7.29
N MET A 2 -2.51 -13.66 6.04
CA MET A 2 -2.49 -12.81 4.83
C MET A 2 -3.59 -11.71 4.83
N THR A 3 -4.79 -12.04 5.31
CA THR A 3 -5.94 -11.11 5.39
C THR A 3 -5.66 -9.87 6.25
N ALA A 4 -5.02 -10.04 7.40
CA ALA A 4 -4.70 -8.92 8.30
C ALA A 4 -3.68 -7.96 7.68
N ILE A 5 -2.73 -8.49 6.89
CA ILE A 5 -1.72 -7.69 6.20
C ILE A 5 -2.39 -6.85 5.10
N THR A 6 -3.27 -7.47 4.30
CA THR A 6 -3.99 -6.75 3.25
C THR A 6 -4.97 -5.72 3.80
N GLU A 7 -5.65 -6.01 4.90
CA GLU A 7 -6.54 -5.05 5.59
C GLU A 7 -5.75 -3.85 6.12
N LYS A 8 -4.60 -4.09 6.76
CA LYS A 8 -3.73 -3.02 7.24
C LYS A 8 -3.22 -2.16 6.08
N LEU A 9 -2.84 -2.79 4.97
CA LEU A 9 -2.39 -2.09 3.77
C LEU A 9 -3.50 -1.24 3.16
N GLN A 10 -4.74 -1.73 3.11
CA GLN A 10 -5.91 -0.96 2.66
C GLN A 10 -6.17 0.24 3.56
N GLN A 11 -6.14 0.07 4.89
CA GLN A 11 -6.29 1.17 5.85
C GLN A 11 -5.23 2.26 5.63
N LEU A 12 -3.96 1.86 5.48
CA LEU A 12 -2.86 2.78 5.21
C LEU A 12 -3.05 3.50 3.87
N THR A 13 -3.48 2.79 2.83
CA THR A 13 -3.72 3.38 1.51
C THR A 13 -4.81 4.45 1.57
N VAL A 14 -5.92 4.18 2.27
CA VAL A 14 -7.01 5.17 2.46
C VAL A 14 -6.52 6.39 3.23
N GLU A 15 -5.77 6.19 4.31
CA GLU A 15 -5.21 7.28 5.11
C GLU A 15 -4.21 8.12 4.33
N MET A 16 -3.32 7.49 3.56
CA MET A 16 -2.36 8.16 2.70
C MET A 16 -3.08 8.99 1.62
N LYS A 17 -4.09 8.41 0.95
CA LYS A 17 -4.91 9.14 -0.04
C LYS A 17 -5.62 10.34 0.60
N ARG A 18 -6.14 10.20 1.82
CA ARG A 18 -6.75 11.32 2.58
C ARG A 18 -5.74 12.44 2.89
N LEU A 19 -4.47 12.09 3.10
CA LEU A 19 -3.39 13.06 3.29
C LEU A 19 -2.86 13.65 1.97
N GLY A 20 -3.44 13.30 0.83
CA GLY A 20 -3.06 13.81 -0.50
C GLY A 20 -1.96 13.01 -1.20
N PHE A 21 -1.64 11.81 -0.72
CA PHE A 21 -0.73 10.92 -1.44
C PHE A 21 -1.36 10.46 -2.75
N ALA A 22 -0.66 10.70 -3.86
CA ALA A 22 -0.95 10.14 -5.17
C ALA A 22 0.24 9.27 -5.60
N PRO A 23 0.04 7.97 -5.90
CA PRO A 23 1.11 7.13 -6.40
C PRO A 23 1.55 7.59 -7.79
N SER A 24 2.86 7.52 -8.09
CA SER A 24 3.35 7.76 -9.46
C SER A 24 2.97 6.57 -10.33
N THR A 25 2.23 6.85 -11.39
CA THR A 25 1.78 5.89 -12.42
C THR A 25 2.67 5.91 -13.66
N ASP A 26 3.71 6.76 -13.68
CA ASP A 26 4.62 7.00 -14.82
C ASP A 26 5.31 5.72 -15.33
N PHE A 27 5.43 4.71 -14.46
CA PHE A 27 6.09 3.44 -14.75
C PHE A 27 5.12 2.26 -14.93
N VAL A 28 3.81 2.51 -14.89
CA VAL A 28 2.80 1.49 -15.19
C VAL A 28 2.61 1.44 -16.71
N LEU A 29 3.40 0.59 -17.36
CA LEU A 29 3.41 0.42 -18.83
C LEU A 29 2.19 -0.34 -19.38
N HIS A 30 1.27 -0.76 -18.51
CA HIS A 30 0.03 -1.41 -18.92
C HIS A 30 -0.94 -0.34 -19.46
N ASP A 31 -1.52 -0.63 -20.63
CA ASP A 31 -2.57 0.20 -21.24
C ASP A 31 -3.92 -0.11 -20.57
N VAL A 32 -4.08 0.40 -19.35
CA VAL A 32 -5.27 0.26 -18.50
C VAL A 32 -5.68 1.63 -17.99
N GLU A 33 -6.91 1.76 -17.50
CA GLU A 33 -7.39 3.02 -16.97
C GLU A 33 -6.55 3.47 -15.77
N GLU A 34 -6.45 4.79 -15.54
CA GLU A 34 -5.63 5.35 -14.45
C GLU A 34 -6.02 4.77 -13.08
N GLN A 35 -7.31 4.49 -12.88
CA GLN A 35 -7.83 3.82 -11.69
C GLN A 35 -7.32 2.38 -11.54
N GLU A 36 -7.16 1.66 -12.65
CA GLU A 36 -6.61 0.30 -12.66
C GLU A 36 -5.09 0.31 -12.45
N LYS A 37 -4.39 1.35 -12.91
CA LYS A 37 -2.95 1.55 -12.61
C LYS A 37 -2.72 1.72 -11.11
N ASP A 38 -3.59 2.48 -10.45
CA ASP A 38 -3.61 2.66 -9.00
C ASP A 38 -3.76 1.32 -8.26
N ASP A 39 -4.66 0.47 -8.73
CA ASP A 39 -4.93 -0.84 -8.14
C ASP A 39 -3.77 -1.82 -8.36
N ILE A 40 -3.14 -1.80 -9.54
CA ILE A 40 -1.92 -2.59 -9.84
C ILE A 40 -0.79 -2.24 -8.87
N LEU A 41 -0.65 -0.95 -8.53
CA LEU A 41 0.39 -0.50 -7.62
C LEU A 41 0.08 -0.83 -6.14
N THR A 42 -1.10 -1.36 -5.82
CA THR A 42 -1.53 -1.48 -4.43
C THR A 42 -0.86 -2.66 -3.72
N VAL A 43 -0.53 -3.74 -4.43
CA VAL A 43 -0.02 -4.99 -3.82
C VAL A 43 1.41 -5.29 -4.26
N HIS A 44 2.35 -4.45 -3.83
CA HIS A 44 3.78 -4.76 -3.94
C HIS A 44 4.34 -5.38 -2.66
N SER A 45 5.39 -6.20 -2.79
CA SER A 45 5.98 -6.94 -1.67
C SER A 45 6.57 -6.01 -0.60
N GLU A 46 7.11 -4.85 -0.98
CA GLU A 46 7.59 -3.83 -0.04
C GLU A 46 6.45 -3.22 0.79
N LYS A 47 5.29 -2.99 0.19
CA LYS A 47 4.11 -2.45 0.89
C LYS A 47 3.53 -3.49 1.87
N LEU A 48 3.52 -4.76 1.47
CA LEU A 48 3.15 -5.86 2.35
C LEU A 48 4.13 -6.03 3.51
N ALA A 49 5.44 -5.88 3.26
CA ALA A 49 6.46 -5.94 4.30
C ALA A 49 6.29 -4.83 5.34
N VAL A 50 6.02 -3.60 4.90
CA VAL A 50 5.70 -2.47 5.81
C VAL A 50 4.44 -2.74 6.62
N ALA A 51 3.36 -3.22 5.98
CA ALA A 51 2.12 -3.56 6.67
C ALA A 51 2.33 -4.66 7.73
N LEU A 52 3.12 -5.69 7.40
CA LEU A 52 3.49 -6.75 8.34
C LEU A 52 4.34 -6.19 9.50
N GLY A 53 5.35 -5.36 9.21
CA GLY A 53 6.17 -4.72 10.23
C GLY A 53 5.33 -3.91 11.22
N LEU A 54 4.36 -3.15 10.73
CA LEU A 54 3.44 -2.38 11.57
C LEU A 54 2.47 -3.24 12.40
N ILE A 55 2.14 -4.45 11.96
CA ILE A 55 1.30 -5.40 12.73
C ILE A 55 2.15 -6.11 13.78
N SER A 56 3.39 -6.46 13.44
CA SER A 56 4.25 -7.34 14.24
C SER A 56 5.15 -6.60 15.24
N THR A 57 5.28 -5.28 15.15
CA THR A 57 6.13 -4.47 16.04
C THR A 57 5.30 -3.55 16.93
N SER A 58 5.86 -3.17 18.09
CA SER A 58 5.25 -2.18 18.97
C SER A 58 5.35 -0.77 18.39
N LEU A 59 4.39 0.10 18.74
CA LEU A 59 4.43 1.51 18.36
C LEU A 59 5.75 2.17 18.80
N GLY A 60 6.39 2.92 17.89
CA GLY A 60 7.67 3.58 18.14
C GLY A 60 8.90 2.71 17.85
N THR A 61 8.71 1.45 17.43
CA THR A 61 9.81 0.60 16.95
C THR A 61 10.21 1.04 15.54
N PRO A 62 11.51 1.23 15.25
CA PRO A 62 11.98 1.46 13.88
C PRO A 62 11.66 0.27 12.97
N LEU A 63 11.30 0.57 11.72
CA LEU A 63 11.07 -0.41 10.64
C LEU A 63 12.14 -0.28 9.56
#